data_AF-A0A1E3YVG2-F1
#
_entry.id   AF-A0A1E3YVG2-F1
#
_cell.length_a   1.000
_cell.length_b   1.000
_cell.length_c   1.000
_cell.angle_alpha   90.00
_cell.angle_beta   90.00
_cell.angle_gamma   90.00
#
_symmetry.space_group_name_H-M   'P 1'
#
loop_
_entity.id
_entity.type
_entity.pdbx_description
1 polymer ?
#
loop_
_entity_poly.entity_id
_entity_poly.type
_entity_poly.pdbx_seq_one_letter_code
_entity_poly.pdbx_strand_id
1 'polypeptide(L)'
;KDIYGQFENTFMMYLPRLCEHCLNPACVASCPSGSIYKREEDGIVLIDQDKCRGWRMCVSGCPYKKIYYNWQSGKAEKCIFCYPRIEAGQPTVCSETCVGRIRYLGVLLYDADRIQEAASVERDRDLYKAQLDIFLNPNDPDVIKQARIDGIPDSWMDAARNSPVYKMAVDWKVALPLHPEYRTLPMVWYVPPLSPITAAANAGHVGVNGDIPDVSQLRIPVQYLANLLTAGDTGPVVRALERMLAMRTYQRDKHVEQRQNLAVLKQAGLSMAEVEEMYHVMAIANYEDRFVIPSAHREYAENAFDIRGGCGFSFGNGCSDGATETSMFGGKKPRTIPIKATV
;
A
#
# COMPACT_ATOMS: atom_id res chain seq x y z
N LYS A 1 28.77 20.02 -0.99
CA LYS A 1 28.03 20.36 -2.22
C LYS A 1 28.55 19.63 -3.47
N ASP A 2 29.58 18.77 -3.39
CA ASP A 2 30.17 18.10 -4.57
C ASP A 2 30.39 16.59 -4.39
N ILE A 3 29.31 15.80 -4.25
CA ILE A 3 29.38 14.33 -4.28
C ILE A 3 28.64 13.78 -5.51
N TYR A 4 27.57 14.46 -5.93
CA TYR A 4 26.74 14.07 -7.07
C TYR A 4 27.43 14.45 -8.39
N GLY A 5 28.01 13.46 -9.08
CA GLY A 5 28.64 13.65 -10.40
C GLY A 5 30.06 13.09 -10.54
N GLN A 6 30.70 12.68 -9.43
CA GLN A 6 31.95 11.91 -9.49
C GLN A 6 31.64 10.46 -9.85
N PHE A 7 32.36 9.90 -10.82
CA PHE A 7 32.14 8.54 -11.32
C PHE A 7 32.18 7.51 -10.17
N GLU A 8 33.10 7.67 -9.24
CA GLU A 8 33.36 6.79 -8.09
C GLU A 8 32.20 6.79 -7.08
N ASN A 9 31.44 7.89 -7.01
CA ASN A 9 30.33 8.11 -6.09
C ASN A 9 28.95 7.99 -6.79
N THR A 10 28.92 7.47 -8.01
CA THR A 10 27.67 7.26 -8.76
C THR A 10 26.75 6.27 -8.05
N PHE A 11 25.52 6.68 -7.77
CA PHE A 11 24.44 5.80 -7.34
C PHE A 11 23.19 5.99 -8.20
N MET A 12 22.39 4.94 -8.28
CA MET A 12 21.06 4.95 -8.90
C MET A 12 20.12 4.07 -8.09
N MET A 13 18.83 4.37 -8.13
CA MET A 13 17.79 3.51 -7.57
C MET A 13 16.56 3.52 -8.47
N TYR A 14 15.76 2.47 -8.39
CA TYR A 14 14.50 2.38 -9.11
C TYR A 14 13.35 2.73 -8.18
N LEU A 15 12.43 3.56 -8.65
CA LEU A 15 11.23 3.95 -7.91
C LEU A 15 9.97 3.68 -8.76
N PRO A 16 9.48 2.43 -8.81
CA PRO A 16 8.22 2.11 -9.49
C PRO A 16 7.05 2.65 -8.66
N ARG A 17 6.16 3.43 -9.29
CA ARG A 17 5.03 4.08 -8.59
C ARG A 17 3.71 3.92 -9.32
N LEU A 18 2.64 3.81 -8.55
CA LEU A 18 1.25 3.83 -9.02
C LEU A 18 0.44 4.83 -8.18
N CYS A 19 -0.90 4.80 -8.24
CA CYS A 19 -1.71 5.67 -7.38
C CYS A 19 -1.64 5.17 -5.94
N GLU A 20 -1.41 6.07 -4.99
CA GLU A 20 -1.27 5.70 -3.58
C GLU A 20 -2.56 5.23 -2.89
N HIS A 21 -3.73 5.33 -3.55
CA HIS A 21 -5.06 5.01 -2.99
C HIS A 21 -5.24 5.50 -1.53
N CYS A 22 -4.76 6.73 -1.31
CA CYS A 22 -4.69 7.50 -0.06
C CYS A 22 -5.92 7.34 0.86
N LEU A 23 -5.71 7.45 2.18
CA LEU A 23 -6.80 7.59 3.15
C LEU A 23 -7.38 9.00 3.16
N ASN A 24 -6.53 10.02 2.96
CA ASN A 24 -6.93 11.43 2.77
C ASN A 24 -6.62 11.90 1.32
N PRO A 25 -7.34 11.41 0.30
CA PRO A 25 -7.00 11.68 -1.10
C PRO A 25 -7.25 13.14 -1.50
N ALA A 26 -6.18 13.91 -1.70
CA ALA A 26 -6.25 15.29 -2.21
C ALA A 26 -6.99 15.41 -3.55
N CYS A 27 -6.99 14.36 -4.38
CA CYS A 27 -7.74 14.34 -5.62
C CYS A 27 -9.27 14.34 -5.42
N VAL A 28 -9.77 13.67 -4.38
CA VAL A 28 -11.19 13.70 -4.00
C VAL A 28 -11.57 15.11 -3.56
N ALA A 29 -10.78 15.68 -2.64
CA ALA A 29 -11.00 17.05 -2.14
C ALA A 29 -10.94 18.12 -3.25
N SER A 30 -10.14 17.89 -4.30
CA SER A 30 -9.95 18.86 -5.39
C SER A 30 -10.98 18.73 -6.53
N CYS A 31 -11.88 17.74 -6.52
CA CYS A 31 -12.81 17.49 -7.63
C CYS A 31 -14.10 18.31 -7.48
N PRO A 32 -14.37 19.34 -8.31
CA PRO A 32 -15.56 20.17 -8.13
C PRO A 32 -16.88 19.44 -8.38
N SER A 33 -16.87 18.41 -9.22
CA SER A 33 -18.06 17.61 -9.54
C SER A 33 -18.31 16.47 -8.56
N GLY A 34 -17.44 16.25 -7.57
CA GLY A 34 -17.55 15.12 -6.64
C GLY A 34 -17.52 13.75 -7.34
N SER A 35 -16.87 13.63 -8.50
CA SER A 35 -16.86 12.39 -9.29
C SER A 35 -15.77 11.40 -8.85
N ILE A 36 -14.94 11.77 -7.87
CA ILE A 36 -13.87 10.91 -7.34
C ILE A 36 -14.30 10.49 -5.95
N TYR A 37 -14.22 9.21 -5.66
CA TYR A 37 -14.65 8.62 -4.40
C TYR A 37 -13.70 7.50 -3.99
N LYS A 38 -13.66 7.20 -2.69
CA LYS A 38 -12.98 6.03 -2.12
C LYS A 38 -14.06 5.00 -1.81
N ARG A 39 -13.90 3.79 -2.34
CA ARG A 39 -14.78 2.65 -2.03
C ARG A 39 -14.66 2.29 -0.56
N GLU A 40 -15.78 1.93 0.06
CA GLU A 40 -15.87 1.68 1.50
C GLU A 40 -15.32 0.29 1.84
N GLU A 41 -15.64 -0.69 1.01
CA GLU A 41 -15.34 -2.10 1.20
C GLU A 41 -13.84 -2.44 1.04
N ASP A 42 -13.10 -1.72 0.20
CA ASP A 42 -11.69 -2.03 -0.11
C ASP A 42 -10.76 -0.82 -0.15
N GLY A 43 -11.28 0.40 0.04
CA GLY A 43 -10.48 1.61 0.04
C GLY A 43 -9.95 2.03 -1.34
N ILE A 44 -10.38 1.41 -2.44
CA ILE A 44 -9.91 1.77 -3.78
C ILE A 44 -10.52 3.12 -4.20
N VAL A 45 -9.68 4.13 -4.37
CA VAL A 45 -10.07 5.42 -4.96
C VAL A 45 -10.32 5.31 -6.48
N LEU A 46 -11.50 5.70 -6.97
CA LEU A 46 -11.89 5.66 -8.39
C LEU A 46 -12.38 7.03 -8.89
N ILE A 47 -12.41 7.17 -10.22
CA ILE A 47 -13.05 8.32 -10.90
C ILE A 47 -14.24 7.78 -11.67
N ASP A 48 -15.44 8.17 -11.26
CA ASP A 48 -16.69 7.86 -11.94
C ASP A 48 -16.68 8.51 -13.33
N GLN A 49 -16.65 7.68 -14.38
CA GLN A 49 -16.58 8.15 -15.75
C GLN A 49 -17.88 8.81 -16.23
N ASP A 50 -19.03 8.50 -15.61
CA ASP A 50 -20.31 9.12 -15.96
C ASP A 50 -20.48 10.49 -15.30
N LYS A 51 -20.05 10.62 -14.03
CA LYS A 51 -20.09 11.88 -13.28
C LYS A 51 -18.94 12.82 -13.60
N CYS A 52 -17.82 12.33 -14.14
CA CYS A 52 -16.69 13.20 -14.48
C CYS A 52 -17.09 14.24 -15.53
N ARG A 53 -16.87 15.53 -15.20
CA ARG A 53 -17.14 16.69 -16.06
C ARG A 53 -15.88 17.31 -16.68
N GLY A 54 -14.73 16.67 -16.54
CA GLY A 54 -13.51 17.13 -17.22
C GLY A 54 -12.94 18.45 -16.68
N TRP A 55 -13.20 18.81 -15.42
CA TRP A 55 -12.68 20.03 -14.79
C TRP A 55 -11.15 20.07 -14.64
N ARG A 56 -10.49 18.90 -14.66
CA ARG A 56 -9.03 18.72 -14.59
C ARG A 56 -8.35 19.20 -13.29
N MET A 57 -9.08 19.76 -12.33
CA MET A 57 -8.54 20.20 -11.03
C MET A 57 -7.89 19.04 -10.24
N CYS A 58 -8.43 17.82 -10.36
CA CYS A 58 -7.88 16.63 -9.72
C CYS A 58 -6.47 16.25 -10.24
N VAL A 59 -6.12 16.60 -11.48
CA VAL A 59 -4.78 16.37 -12.05
C VAL A 59 -3.75 17.20 -11.29
N SER A 60 -4.06 18.48 -11.05
CA SER A 60 -3.23 19.37 -10.25
C SER A 60 -3.22 18.96 -8.79
N GLY A 61 -4.39 18.64 -8.22
CA GLY A 61 -4.56 18.31 -6.81
C GLY A 61 -3.86 17.03 -6.36
N CYS A 62 -3.61 16.06 -7.24
CA CYS A 62 -2.83 14.88 -6.88
C CYS A 62 -1.33 15.23 -6.77
N PRO A 63 -0.71 15.17 -5.57
CA PRO A 63 0.69 15.52 -5.42
C PRO A 63 1.62 14.51 -6.12
N TYR A 64 1.19 13.24 -6.21
CA TYR A 64 1.91 12.18 -6.93
C TYR A 64 1.79 12.22 -8.46
N LYS A 65 0.92 13.09 -8.99
CA LYS A 65 0.59 13.20 -10.43
C LYS A 65 0.19 11.86 -11.05
N LYS A 66 -0.71 11.13 -10.36
CA LYS A 66 -1.22 9.80 -10.73
C LYS A 66 -2.64 9.81 -11.28
N ILE A 67 -3.12 10.99 -11.65
CA ILE A 67 -4.33 11.19 -12.44
C ILE A 67 -3.88 11.76 -13.78
N TYR A 68 -4.36 11.14 -14.85
CA TYR A 68 -4.02 11.46 -16.21
C TYR A 68 -5.29 11.91 -16.93
N TYR A 69 -5.19 13.01 -17.68
CA TYR A 69 -6.32 13.50 -18.46
C TYR A 69 -6.35 12.78 -19.81
N ASN A 70 -7.48 12.15 -20.12
CA ASN A 70 -7.73 11.58 -21.44
C ASN A 70 -8.21 12.70 -22.38
N TRP A 71 -7.34 13.07 -23.30
CA TRP A 71 -7.58 14.15 -24.26
C TRP A 71 -8.68 13.85 -25.27
N GLN A 72 -9.01 12.58 -25.48
CA GLN A 72 -10.05 12.13 -26.41
C GLN A 72 -11.43 12.10 -25.73
N SER A 73 -11.55 11.43 -24.58
CA SER A 73 -12.83 11.35 -23.85
C SER A 73 -13.20 12.64 -23.12
N GLY A 74 -12.22 13.51 -22.89
CA GLY A 74 -12.39 14.73 -22.13
C GLY A 74 -12.48 14.51 -20.61
N LYS A 75 -12.15 13.30 -20.13
CA LYS A 75 -12.30 12.89 -18.72
C LYS A 75 -10.96 12.52 -18.11
N ALA A 76 -10.90 12.53 -16.78
CA ALA A 76 -9.71 12.10 -16.06
C ALA A 76 -9.78 10.61 -15.76
N GLU A 77 -8.64 9.95 -15.87
CA GLU A 77 -8.43 8.52 -15.60
C GLU A 77 -7.27 8.34 -14.63
N LYS A 78 -7.25 7.21 -13.92
CA LYS A 78 -6.20 6.89 -12.95
C LYS A 78 -6.05 5.38 -12.82
N CYS A 79 -4.99 4.96 -12.11
CA CYS A 79 -4.90 3.57 -11.66
C CYS A 79 -6.16 3.18 -10.87
N ILE A 80 -6.79 2.09 -11.26
CA ILE A 80 -8.03 1.57 -10.65
C ILE A 80 -7.75 0.42 -9.66
N PHE A 81 -6.49 0.27 -9.23
CA PHE A 81 -5.98 -0.84 -8.41
C PHE A 81 -6.38 -2.24 -8.90
N CYS A 82 -6.64 -2.38 -10.21
CA CYS A 82 -7.20 -3.60 -10.79
C CYS A 82 -8.41 -4.13 -10.01
N TYR A 83 -9.32 -3.24 -9.58
CA TYR A 83 -10.47 -3.63 -8.75
C TYR A 83 -11.25 -4.86 -9.27
N PRO A 84 -11.44 -5.10 -10.59
CA PRO A 84 -12.15 -6.30 -11.04
C PRO A 84 -11.45 -7.61 -10.64
N ARG A 85 -10.12 -7.57 -10.43
CA ARG A 85 -9.31 -8.69 -9.94
C ARG A 85 -9.32 -8.76 -8.41
N ILE A 86 -9.15 -7.62 -7.75
CA ILE A 86 -9.17 -7.54 -6.27
C ILE A 86 -10.52 -8.02 -5.72
N GLU A 87 -11.63 -7.69 -6.38
CA GLU A 87 -12.97 -8.15 -6.01
C GLU A 87 -13.06 -9.69 -5.93
N ALA A 88 -12.29 -10.39 -6.76
CA ALA A 88 -12.21 -11.85 -6.82
C ALA A 88 -11.02 -12.44 -6.04
N GLY A 89 -10.36 -11.66 -5.17
CA GLY A 89 -9.20 -12.13 -4.39
C GLY A 89 -7.92 -12.31 -5.22
N GLN A 90 -7.85 -11.75 -6.43
CA GLN A 90 -6.67 -11.85 -7.29
C GLN A 90 -5.76 -10.62 -7.15
N PRO A 91 -4.43 -10.78 -7.33
CA PRO A 91 -3.52 -9.64 -7.30
C PRO A 91 -3.74 -8.67 -8.47
N THR A 92 -3.28 -7.43 -8.24
CA THR A 92 -3.20 -6.47 -9.34
C THR A 92 -2.25 -6.97 -10.42
N VAL A 93 -2.51 -6.61 -11.68
CA VAL A 93 -1.68 -7.03 -12.82
C VAL A 93 -0.21 -6.66 -12.58
N CYS A 94 0.06 -5.44 -12.12
CA CYS A 94 1.42 -4.97 -11.88
C CYS A 94 2.10 -5.62 -10.67
N SER A 95 1.34 -6.22 -9.73
CA SER A 95 1.87 -7.03 -8.63
C SER A 95 2.21 -8.43 -9.09
N GLU A 96 1.28 -9.11 -9.77
CA GLU A 96 1.45 -10.48 -10.26
C GLU A 96 2.58 -10.60 -11.29
N THR A 97 2.67 -9.64 -12.20
CA THR A 97 3.70 -9.59 -13.27
C THR A 97 5.03 -8.98 -12.81
N CYS A 98 5.19 -8.70 -11.51
CA CYS A 98 6.42 -8.13 -10.99
C CYS A 98 7.55 -9.17 -11.00
N VAL A 99 8.39 -9.11 -12.05
CA VAL A 99 9.54 -10.02 -12.25
C VAL A 99 10.49 -10.01 -11.05
N GLY A 100 10.74 -8.84 -10.46
CA GLY A 100 11.62 -8.71 -9.30
C GLY A 100 11.02 -9.23 -7.98
N ARG A 101 9.76 -9.67 -7.98
CA ARG A 101 9.05 -10.21 -6.79
C ARG A 101 9.00 -9.24 -5.59
N ILE A 102 9.10 -7.93 -5.83
CA ILE A 102 9.21 -6.90 -4.77
C ILE A 102 7.87 -6.35 -4.27
N ARG A 103 6.74 -6.78 -4.83
CA ARG A 103 5.41 -6.23 -4.51
C ARG A 103 4.65 -7.20 -3.61
N TYR A 104 4.05 -6.64 -2.57
CA TYR A 104 3.25 -7.35 -1.57
C TYR A 104 1.87 -6.69 -1.49
N LEU A 105 0.83 -7.49 -1.32
CA LEU A 105 -0.56 -7.05 -1.15
C LEU A 105 -1.12 -7.72 0.09
N GLY A 106 -1.72 -6.92 0.95
CA GLY A 106 -2.27 -7.36 2.23
C GLY A 106 -3.21 -6.30 2.78
N VAL A 107 -4.18 -6.75 3.58
CA VAL A 107 -5.17 -5.87 4.20
C VAL A 107 -4.53 -5.04 5.32
N LEU A 108 -4.96 -3.79 5.45
CA LEU A 108 -4.69 -2.94 6.60
C LEU A 108 -6.02 -2.42 7.13
N LEU A 109 -6.31 -2.70 8.39
CA LEU A 109 -7.45 -2.10 9.10
C LEU A 109 -7.03 -0.71 9.57
N TYR A 110 -7.90 0.28 9.42
CA TYR A 110 -7.62 1.65 9.80
C TYR A 110 -8.85 2.31 10.42
N ASP A 111 -8.61 3.22 11.36
CA ASP A 111 -9.65 4.06 11.95
C ASP A 111 -9.92 5.27 11.02
N ALA A 112 -11.10 5.28 10.40
CA ALA A 112 -11.49 6.33 9.47
C ALA A 112 -11.78 7.68 10.15
N ASP A 113 -12.24 7.67 11.40
CA ASP A 113 -12.59 8.89 12.14
C ASP A 113 -11.34 9.69 12.51
N ARG A 114 -10.20 9.01 12.65
CA ARG A 114 -8.91 9.62 13.00
C ARG A 114 -8.09 10.08 11.78
N ILE A 115 -8.62 9.94 10.56
CA ILE A 115 -7.91 10.36 9.32
C ILE A 115 -7.57 11.86 9.35
N GLN A 116 -8.52 12.71 9.74
CA GLN A 116 -8.30 14.16 9.77
C GLN A 116 -7.24 14.52 10.81
N GLU A 117 -7.33 13.94 12.02
CA GLU A 117 -6.35 14.13 13.09
C GLU A 117 -4.95 13.77 12.61
N ALA A 118 -4.78 12.57 12.03
CA ALA A 118 -3.49 12.09 11.55
C ALA A 118 -2.91 12.95 10.41
N ALA A 119 -3.73 13.39 9.46
CA ALA A 119 -3.29 14.21 8.33
C ALA A 119 -2.97 15.67 8.70
N SER A 120 -3.51 16.17 9.82
CA SER A 120 -3.40 17.58 10.24
C SER A 120 -2.36 17.83 11.33
N VAL A 121 -1.54 16.84 11.69
CA VAL A 121 -0.43 17.03 12.64
C VAL A 121 0.49 18.19 12.21
N GLU A 122 0.96 18.96 13.18
CA GLU A 122 1.67 20.23 12.91
C GLU A 122 2.97 20.01 12.14
N ARG A 123 3.80 19.05 12.57
CA ARG A 123 5.11 18.78 11.98
C ARG A 123 5.02 17.66 10.94
N ASP A 124 5.53 17.92 9.74
CA ASP A 124 5.50 16.93 8.64
C ASP A 124 6.21 15.61 8.99
N ARG A 125 7.25 15.67 9.83
CA ARG A 125 7.99 14.49 10.30
C ARG A 125 7.16 13.55 11.17
N ASP A 126 6.09 14.05 11.79
CA ASP A 126 5.22 13.24 12.64
C ASP A 126 4.17 12.47 11.83
N LEU A 127 3.95 12.81 10.55
CA LEU A 127 2.92 12.21 9.70
C LEU A 127 3.07 10.70 9.51
N TYR A 128 4.32 10.21 9.39
CA TYR A 128 4.58 8.76 9.29
C TYR A 128 4.09 8.02 10.54
N LYS A 129 4.39 8.56 11.73
CA LYS A 129 3.95 7.96 12.98
C LYS A 129 2.44 8.09 13.15
N ALA A 130 1.88 9.27 12.87
CA ALA A 130 0.45 9.51 12.94
C ALA A 130 -0.35 8.54 12.04
N GLN A 131 0.18 8.22 10.85
CA GLN A 131 -0.43 7.23 9.97
C GLN A 131 -0.32 5.79 10.52
N LEU A 132 0.79 5.44 11.17
CA LEU A 132 0.89 4.15 11.86
C LEU A 132 -0.09 4.04 13.03
N ASP A 133 -0.29 5.12 13.77
CA ASP A 133 -1.14 5.15 14.97
C ASP A 133 -2.64 5.01 14.66
N ILE A 134 -3.06 5.14 13.38
CA ILE A 134 -4.43 4.87 12.92
C ILE A 134 -4.59 3.46 12.33
N PHE A 135 -3.50 2.72 12.10
CA PHE A 135 -3.59 1.31 11.71
C PHE A 135 -3.91 0.46 12.93
N LEU A 136 -4.90 -0.43 12.76
CA LEU A 136 -5.46 -1.21 13.85
C LEU A 136 -4.86 -2.62 13.87
N ASN A 137 -4.60 -3.15 15.07
CA ASN A 137 -4.07 -4.48 15.24
C ASN A 137 -5.16 -5.54 14.97
N PRO A 138 -5.03 -6.37 13.93
CA PRO A 138 -6.05 -7.36 13.55
C PRO A 138 -6.16 -8.55 14.54
N ASN A 139 -5.22 -8.67 15.49
CA ASN A 139 -5.25 -9.67 16.55
C ASN A 139 -5.83 -9.13 17.87
N ASP A 140 -6.13 -7.85 17.96
CA ASP A 140 -6.71 -7.24 19.16
C ASP A 140 -8.20 -7.60 19.29
N PRO A 141 -8.65 -8.20 20.41
CA PRO A 141 -10.05 -8.55 20.63
C PRO A 141 -11.03 -7.37 20.47
N ASP A 142 -10.64 -6.16 20.87
CA ASP A 142 -11.50 -4.98 20.78
C ASP A 142 -11.66 -4.52 19.32
N VAL A 143 -10.56 -4.55 18.54
CA VAL A 143 -10.59 -4.28 17.10
C VAL A 143 -11.43 -5.33 16.37
N ILE A 144 -11.32 -6.61 16.73
CA ILE A 144 -12.12 -7.68 16.12
C ILE A 144 -13.61 -7.47 16.38
N LYS A 145 -13.97 -7.08 17.62
CA LYS A 145 -15.36 -6.80 17.97
C LYS A 145 -15.90 -5.60 17.20
N GLN A 146 -15.11 -4.51 17.12
CA GLN A 146 -15.49 -3.30 16.42
C GLN A 146 -15.62 -3.53 14.91
N ALA A 147 -14.67 -4.22 14.28
CA ALA A 147 -14.72 -4.55 12.86
C ALA A 147 -15.98 -5.34 12.47
N ARG A 148 -16.46 -6.23 13.34
CA ARG A 148 -17.74 -6.95 13.14
C ARG A 148 -18.96 -6.04 13.23
N ILE A 149 -18.93 -5.04 14.11
CA ILE A 149 -19.99 -4.02 14.22
C ILE A 149 -20.02 -3.17 12.94
N ASP A 150 -18.85 -2.83 12.42
CA ASP A 150 -18.69 -2.02 11.21
C ASP A 150 -18.91 -2.83 9.91
N GLY A 151 -19.27 -4.12 10.02
CA GLY A 151 -19.64 -4.96 8.88
C GLY A 151 -18.46 -5.55 8.10
N ILE A 152 -17.24 -5.55 8.64
CA ILE A 152 -16.08 -6.18 8.02
C ILE A 152 -16.23 -7.72 8.05
N PRO A 153 -16.17 -8.41 6.88
CA PRO A 153 -16.28 -9.87 6.84
C PRO A 153 -15.15 -10.59 7.58
N ASP A 154 -15.43 -11.76 8.18
CA ASP A 154 -14.40 -12.55 8.87
C ASP A 154 -13.23 -12.94 7.94
N SER A 155 -13.48 -13.13 6.63
CA SER A 155 -12.44 -13.38 5.62
C SER A 155 -11.45 -12.22 5.48
N TRP A 156 -11.91 -10.98 5.62
CA TRP A 156 -11.07 -9.77 5.62
C TRP A 156 -10.25 -9.68 6.90
N MET A 157 -10.83 -10.07 8.04
CA MET A 157 -10.11 -10.15 9.31
C MET A 157 -8.98 -11.18 9.25
N ASP A 158 -9.24 -12.37 8.72
CA ASP A 158 -8.22 -13.41 8.56
C ASP A 158 -7.12 -12.99 7.57
N ALA A 159 -7.48 -12.30 6.49
CA ALA A 159 -6.51 -11.72 5.57
C ALA A 159 -5.68 -10.59 6.23
N ALA A 160 -6.28 -9.78 7.10
CA ALA A 160 -5.58 -8.74 7.85
C ALA A 160 -4.56 -9.33 8.84
N ARG A 161 -4.91 -10.40 9.56
CA ARG A 161 -3.99 -11.10 10.47
C ARG A 161 -2.77 -11.68 9.76
N ASN A 162 -2.95 -12.14 8.53
CA ASN A 162 -1.89 -12.72 7.71
C ASN A 162 -1.24 -11.72 6.75
N SER A 163 -1.55 -10.43 6.87
CA SER A 163 -1.13 -9.40 5.92
C SER A 163 0.39 -9.21 5.90
N PRO A 164 1.08 -9.45 4.77
CA PRO A 164 2.51 -9.14 4.66
C PRO A 164 2.78 -7.64 4.75
N VAL A 165 1.80 -6.82 4.35
CA VAL A 165 1.89 -5.35 4.40
C VAL A 165 1.86 -4.87 5.85
N TYR A 166 0.97 -5.42 6.69
CA TYR A 166 0.94 -5.11 8.12
C TYR A 166 2.27 -5.45 8.80
N LYS A 167 2.80 -6.65 8.53
CA LYS A 167 4.11 -7.08 9.06
C LYS A 167 5.24 -6.12 8.65
N MET A 168 5.32 -5.75 7.38
CA MET A 168 6.39 -4.85 6.90
C MET A 168 6.27 -3.42 7.43
N ALA A 169 5.05 -2.87 7.52
CA ALA A 169 4.82 -1.48 7.91
C ALA A 169 4.81 -1.29 9.43
N VAL A 170 4.09 -2.15 10.16
CA VAL A 170 3.77 -1.98 11.58
C VAL A 170 4.74 -2.76 12.47
N ASP A 171 4.90 -4.07 12.23
CA ASP A 171 5.69 -4.95 13.08
C ASP A 171 7.20 -4.71 12.86
N TRP A 172 7.67 -4.99 11.65
CA TRP A 172 9.07 -4.90 11.27
C TRP A 172 9.52 -3.49 10.93
N LYS A 173 8.60 -2.54 10.72
CA LYS A 173 8.88 -1.12 10.42
C LYS A 173 9.98 -0.93 9.36
N VAL A 174 9.93 -1.78 8.33
CA VAL A 174 10.85 -1.75 7.17
C VAL A 174 10.23 -1.05 5.96
N ALA A 175 8.89 -1.05 5.86
CA ALA A 175 8.18 -0.29 4.85
C ALA A 175 7.83 1.12 5.37
N LEU A 176 7.98 2.12 4.50
CA LEU A 176 7.78 3.54 4.80
C LEU A 176 6.87 4.18 3.72
N PRO A 177 6.02 5.15 4.07
CA PRO A 177 5.15 5.82 3.11
C PRO A 177 5.94 6.65 2.10
N LEU A 178 5.41 6.84 0.89
CA LEU A 178 6.02 7.74 -0.09
C LEU A 178 5.54 9.19 0.13
N HIS A 179 6.47 10.11 0.38
CA HIS A 179 6.19 11.53 0.62
C HIS A 179 5.03 11.75 1.62
N PRO A 180 5.16 11.32 2.88
CA PRO A 180 4.12 11.51 3.89
C PRO A 180 3.76 13.00 4.09
N GLU A 181 4.69 13.93 3.86
CA GLU A 181 4.50 15.38 3.94
C GLU A 181 3.41 15.93 3.00
N TYR A 182 2.96 15.15 2.01
CA TYR A 182 1.81 15.51 1.20
C TYR A 182 0.48 15.40 1.94
N ARG A 183 0.47 14.87 3.17
CA ARG A 183 -0.69 14.80 4.09
C ARG A 183 -1.88 14.04 3.53
N THR A 184 -1.63 13.21 2.51
CA THR A 184 -2.68 12.36 1.92
C THR A 184 -2.83 11.02 2.62
N LEU A 185 -1.92 10.66 3.54
CA LEU A 185 -1.85 9.33 4.16
C LEU A 185 -1.83 8.22 3.08
N PRO A 186 -0.72 8.10 2.32
CA PRO A 186 -0.59 7.17 1.19
C PRO A 186 -0.62 5.70 1.64
N MET A 187 -1.19 4.81 0.83
CA MET A 187 -1.34 3.37 1.16
C MET A 187 -0.41 2.45 0.35
N VAL A 188 0.50 2.98 -0.47
CA VAL A 188 1.54 2.18 -1.13
C VAL A 188 2.90 2.55 -0.53
N TRP A 189 3.46 1.60 0.23
CA TRP A 189 4.65 1.82 1.03
C TRP A 189 5.86 1.13 0.42
N TYR A 190 7.05 1.62 0.77
CA TYR A 190 8.31 1.25 0.15
C TYR A 190 9.32 0.83 1.20
N VAL A 191 9.98 -0.31 0.96
CA VAL A 191 11.19 -0.69 1.71
C VAL A 191 12.38 0.03 1.06
N PRO A 192 13.18 0.81 1.81
CA PRO A 192 14.31 1.54 1.24
C PRO A 192 15.37 0.56 0.70
N PRO A 193 15.98 0.85 -0.47
CA PRO A 193 16.93 -0.06 -1.07
C PRO A 193 18.27 -0.06 -0.31
N LEU A 194 18.82 -1.25 -0.09
CA LEU A 194 20.24 -1.37 0.24
C LEU A 194 21.07 -0.98 -0.98
N SER A 195 22.13 -0.20 -0.78
CA SER A 195 23.11 0.09 -1.84
C SER A 195 24.42 -0.65 -1.58
N PRO A 196 25.30 -0.79 -2.59
CA PRO A 196 26.68 -1.17 -2.33
C PRO A 196 27.31 -0.24 -1.30
N ILE A 197 28.21 -0.80 -0.49
CA ILE A 197 29.07 -0.01 0.39
C ILE A 197 30.09 0.72 -0.51
N THR A 198 30.51 1.92 -0.12
CA THR A 198 31.51 2.69 -0.87
C THR A 198 32.80 1.87 -1.10
N ALA A 199 33.49 2.13 -2.22
CA ALA A 199 34.71 1.39 -2.59
C ALA A 199 35.82 1.51 -1.53
N ALA A 200 35.86 2.64 -0.81
CA ALA A 200 36.76 2.86 0.32
C ALA A 200 36.53 1.89 1.48
N ALA A 201 35.27 1.49 1.74
CA ALA A 201 34.94 0.52 2.77
C ALA A 201 35.38 -0.90 2.37
N ASN A 202 35.17 -1.29 1.11
CA ASN A 202 35.61 -2.59 0.57
C ASN A 202 37.13 -2.79 0.58
N ALA A 203 37.92 -1.71 0.65
CA ALA A 203 39.39 -1.77 0.76
C ALA A 203 39.90 -2.11 2.19
N GLY A 204 39.03 -2.55 3.10
CA GLY A 204 39.38 -2.93 4.47
C GLY A 204 39.07 -1.87 5.53
N HIS A 205 38.23 -0.89 5.20
CA HIS A 205 37.78 0.17 6.11
C HIS A 205 36.26 0.21 6.27
N VAL A 206 35.56 -0.93 6.17
CA VAL A 206 34.16 -0.98 6.61
C VAL A 206 34.17 -0.72 8.10
N GLY A 207 33.64 0.44 8.50
CA GLY A 207 33.27 0.66 9.88
C GLY A 207 32.19 -0.36 10.20
N VAL A 208 32.52 -1.39 10.96
CA VAL A 208 31.50 -2.29 11.49
C VAL A 208 30.88 -1.55 12.66
N ASN A 209 29.59 -1.26 12.60
CA ASN A 209 28.86 -0.79 13.77
C ASN A 209 28.46 -2.03 14.55
N GLY A 210 29.33 -2.50 15.45
CA GLY A 210 29.14 -3.77 16.16
C GLY A 210 29.30 -4.97 15.22
N ASP A 211 28.21 -5.68 14.95
CA ASP A 211 28.19 -6.87 14.07
C ASP A 211 27.57 -6.59 12.68
N ILE A 212 27.12 -5.36 12.43
CA ILE A 212 26.40 -4.95 11.20
C ILE A 212 27.24 -3.91 10.44
N PRO A 213 27.30 -3.95 9.10
CA PRO A 213 27.89 -2.88 8.30
C PRO A 213 27.23 -1.53 8.61
N ASP A 214 28.03 -0.48 8.78
CA ASP A 214 27.50 0.86 9.05
C ASP A 214 26.65 1.39 7.88
N VAL A 215 25.36 1.64 8.15
CA VAL A 215 24.39 2.19 7.20
C VAL A 215 24.80 3.58 6.72
N SER A 216 25.56 4.33 7.51
CA SER A 216 26.05 5.66 7.13
C SER A 216 27.05 5.62 5.96
N GLN A 217 27.70 4.47 5.74
CA GLN A 217 28.70 4.25 4.69
C GLN A 217 28.12 3.71 3.38
N LEU A 218 26.78 3.55 3.31
CA LEU A 218 26.10 3.19 2.08
C LEU A 218 26.26 4.29 1.03
N ARG A 219 26.43 3.88 -0.23
CA ARG A 219 26.61 4.82 -1.34
C ARG A 219 25.39 5.70 -1.58
N ILE A 220 24.17 5.19 -1.41
CA ILE A 220 22.96 6.02 -1.48
C ILE A 220 22.89 6.87 -0.20
N PRO A 221 22.89 8.22 -0.30
CA PRO A 221 22.81 9.05 0.88
C PRO A 221 21.48 8.82 1.64
N VAL A 222 21.56 8.51 2.92
CA VAL A 222 20.37 8.27 3.76
C VAL A 222 19.42 9.47 3.77
N GLN A 223 19.97 10.70 3.74
CA GLN A 223 19.15 11.91 3.66
C GLN A 223 18.30 11.97 2.38
N TYR A 224 18.80 11.43 1.26
CA TYR A 224 18.02 11.38 0.02
C TYR A 224 16.79 10.48 0.18
N LEU A 225 16.96 9.30 0.79
CA LEU A 225 15.86 8.38 1.09
C LEU A 225 14.90 8.98 2.14
N ALA A 226 15.42 9.69 3.13
CA ALA A 226 14.60 10.35 4.15
C ALA A 226 13.71 11.44 3.56
N ASN A 227 14.25 12.25 2.64
CA ASN A 227 13.46 13.26 1.92
C ASN A 227 12.35 12.62 1.06
N LEU A 228 12.51 11.36 0.65
CA LEU A 228 11.53 10.64 -0.18
C LEU A 228 10.46 9.92 0.66
N LEU A 229 10.82 9.38 1.82
CA LEU A 229 9.98 8.41 2.54
C LEU A 229 9.52 8.86 3.93
N THR A 230 10.15 9.88 4.52
CA THR A 230 9.96 10.21 5.94
C THR A 230 10.03 11.71 6.22
N ALA A 231 9.67 12.55 5.23
CA ALA A 231 9.71 14.01 5.36
C ALA A 231 11.07 14.55 5.87
N GLY A 232 12.16 13.89 5.45
CA GLY A 232 13.53 14.25 5.80
C GLY A 232 14.05 13.71 7.13
N ASP A 233 13.27 12.92 7.89
CA ASP A 233 13.75 12.24 9.09
C ASP A 233 14.52 10.97 8.74
N THR A 234 15.83 10.95 9.02
CA THR A 234 16.68 9.80 8.73
C THR A 234 16.45 8.61 9.67
N GLY A 235 15.89 8.83 10.87
CA GLY A 235 15.76 7.79 11.90
C GLY A 235 15.03 6.53 11.43
N PRO A 236 13.79 6.63 10.91
CA PRO A 236 13.05 5.47 10.43
C PRO A 236 13.72 4.77 9.23
N VAL A 237 14.40 5.52 8.36
CA VAL A 237 15.13 4.97 7.22
C VAL A 237 16.34 4.15 7.67
N VAL A 238 17.15 4.71 8.58
CA VAL A 238 18.30 3.98 9.16
C VAL A 238 17.82 2.70 9.83
N ARG A 239 16.79 2.78 10.66
CA ARG A 239 16.20 1.61 11.32
C ARG A 239 15.78 0.52 10.32
N ALA A 240 15.09 0.91 9.24
CA ALA A 240 14.66 -0.05 8.21
C ALA A 240 15.87 -0.72 7.53
N LEU A 241 16.91 0.05 7.18
CA LEU A 241 18.13 -0.46 6.55
C LEU A 241 18.94 -1.36 7.50
N GLU A 242 19.07 -0.98 8.77
CA GLU A 242 19.74 -1.78 9.81
C GLU A 242 19.04 -3.12 10.01
N ARG A 243 17.70 -3.13 10.09
CA ARG A 243 16.91 -4.37 10.19
C ARG A 243 17.09 -5.29 8.98
N MET A 244 17.16 -4.72 7.77
CA MET A 244 17.44 -5.49 6.55
C MET A 244 18.87 -6.05 6.51
N LEU A 245 19.87 -5.28 6.96
CA LEU A 245 21.24 -5.75 7.09
C LEU A 245 21.37 -6.82 8.18
N ALA A 246 20.69 -6.65 9.32
CA ALA A 246 20.67 -7.62 10.41
C ALA A 246 20.14 -8.98 9.94
N MET A 247 19.03 -8.99 9.19
CA MET A 247 18.51 -10.21 8.56
C MET A 247 19.56 -10.86 7.65
N ARG A 248 20.23 -10.09 6.79
CA ARG A 248 21.28 -10.62 5.89
C ARG A 248 22.47 -11.19 6.65
N THR A 249 22.96 -10.50 7.67
CA THR A 249 24.10 -10.95 8.48
C THR A 249 23.74 -12.21 9.26
N TYR A 250 22.59 -12.22 9.95
CA TYR A 250 22.12 -13.39 10.69
C TYR A 250 21.93 -14.62 9.78
N GLN A 251 21.29 -14.45 8.61
CA GLN A 251 21.09 -15.57 7.68
C GLN A 251 22.42 -16.04 7.07
N ARG A 252 23.39 -15.15 6.83
CA ARG A 252 24.74 -15.55 6.41
C ARG A 252 25.43 -16.37 7.50
N ASP A 253 25.43 -15.90 8.74
CA ASP A 253 26.06 -16.60 9.87
C ASP A 253 25.42 -17.98 10.11
N LYS A 254 24.09 -18.07 9.98
CA LYS A 254 23.34 -19.33 10.10
C LYS A 254 23.73 -20.34 9.02
N HIS A 255 23.81 -19.91 7.75
CA HIS A 255 24.01 -20.83 6.63
C HIS A 255 25.49 -21.12 6.33
N VAL A 256 26.38 -20.14 6.51
CA VAL A 256 27.81 -20.25 6.19
C VAL A 256 28.60 -20.72 7.41
N GLU A 257 28.49 -20.00 8.51
CA GLU A 257 29.27 -20.24 9.73
C GLU A 257 28.60 -21.26 10.67
N GLN A 258 27.38 -21.72 10.33
CA GLN A 258 26.57 -22.64 11.13
C GLN A 258 26.39 -22.17 12.58
N ARG A 259 26.30 -20.84 12.78
CA ARG A 259 26.16 -20.20 14.10
C ARG A 259 24.92 -19.33 14.16
N GLN A 260 24.25 -19.33 15.31
CA GLN A 260 23.15 -18.41 15.59
C GLN A 260 23.70 -17.13 16.22
N ASN A 261 23.93 -16.11 15.40
CA ASN A 261 24.43 -14.81 15.88
C ASN A 261 23.30 -13.94 16.44
N LEU A 262 22.94 -14.16 17.70
CA LEU A 262 21.87 -13.41 18.38
C LEU A 262 22.25 -11.96 18.70
N ALA A 263 23.54 -11.61 18.66
CA ALA A 263 24.02 -10.26 18.96
C ALA A 263 23.55 -9.25 17.89
N VAL A 264 23.62 -9.64 16.60
CA VAL A 264 23.09 -8.88 15.45
C VAL A 264 21.59 -8.58 15.61
N LEU A 265 20.83 -9.58 16.06
CA LEU A 265 19.38 -9.46 16.25
C LEU A 265 19.04 -8.48 17.38
N LYS A 266 19.77 -8.61 18.50
CA LYS A 266 19.63 -7.70 19.64
C LYS A 266 19.98 -6.25 19.27
N GLN A 267 21.00 -6.05 18.43
CA GLN A 267 21.39 -4.73 17.95
C GLN A 267 20.27 -4.07 17.12
N ALA A 268 19.61 -4.82 16.24
CA ALA A 268 18.52 -4.30 15.40
C ALA A 268 17.13 -4.27 16.08
N GLY A 269 17.06 -4.73 17.34
CA GLY A 269 15.80 -4.86 18.07
C GLY A 269 14.82 -5.79 17.38
N LEU A 270 15.31 -6.96 16.94
CA LEU A 270 14.52 -8.02 16.32
C LEU A 270 14.68 -9.32 17.12
N SER A 271 13.61 -10.10 17.19
CA SER A 271 13.64 -11.47 17.68
C SER A 271 14.05 -12.46 16.59
N MET A 272 14.44 -13.66 16.99
CA MET A 272 14.73 -14.75 16.05
C MET A 272 13.50 -15.10 15.22
N ALA A 273 12.31 -15.14 15.83
CA ALA A 273 11.06 -15.43 15.14
C ALA A 273 10.76 -14.37 14.06
N GLU A 274 10.90 -13.08 14.39
CA GLU A 274 10.71 -12.00 13.42
C GLU A 274 11.69 -12.09 12.25
N VAL A 275 12.98 -12.38 12.48
CA VAL A 275 13.96 -12.47 11.38
C VAL A 275 13.78 -13.69 10.49
N GLU A 276 13.40 -14.83 11.05
CA GLU A 276 13.07 -16.01 10.23
C GLU A 276 11.80 -15.76 9.40
N GLU A 277 10.80 -15.07 9.96
CA GLU A 277 9.60 -14.68 9.25
C GLU A 277 9.87 -13.63 8.16
N MET A 278 10.67 -12.60 8.48
CA MET A 278 11.15 -11.62 7.50
C MET A 278 11.87 -12.32 6.35
N TYR A 279 12.74 -13.30 6.63
CA TYR A 279 13.43 -14.06 5.61
C TYR A 279 12.46 -14.90 4.76
N HIS A 280 11.48 -15.56 5.40
CA HIS A 280 10.46 -16.32 4.69
C HIS A 280 9.65 -15.42 3.74
N VAL A 281 9.11 -14.31 4.23
CA VAL A 281 8.26 -13.43 3.44
C VAL A 281 9.05 -12.63 2.40
N MET A 282 10.26 -12.14 2.73
CA MET A 282 11.01 -11.23 1.85
C MET A 282 12.01 -11.92 0.92
N ALA A 283 12.57 -13.08 1.32
CA ALA A 283 13.59 -13.78 0.53
C ALA A 283 13.02 -14.99 -0.22
N ILE A 284 12.27 -15.87 0.46
CA ILE A 284 11.60 -17.00 -0.21
C ILE A 284 10.40 -16.48 -1.01
N ALA A 285 9.59 -15.64 -0.36
CA ALA A 285 8.56 -14.80 -0.95
C ALA A 285 7.59 -15.58 -1.83
N ASN A 286 7.00 -16.68 -1.32
CA ASN A 286 6.06 -17.51 -2.08
C ASN A 286 4.87 -16.69 -2.57
N TYR A 287 4.11 -17.24 -3.51
CA TYR A 287 3.03 -16.46 -4.14
C TYR A 287 1.95 -16.08 -3.11
N GLU A 288 1.57 -17.04 -2.27
CA GLU A 288 0.63 -16.94 -1.16
C GLU A 288 1.10 -16.01 -0.04
N ASP A 289 2.40 -15.94 0.23
CA ASP A 289 2.96 -15.02 1.25
C ASP A 289 2.99 -13.57 0.77
N ARG A 290 3.10 -13.36 -0.55
CA ARG A 290 3.15 -12.03 -1.14
C ARG A 290 1.77 -11.41 -1.32
N PHE A 291 0.76 -12.22 -1.62
CA PHE A 291 -0.56 -11.75 -2.01
C PHE A 291 -1.64 -12.37 -1.12
N VAL A 292 -1.96 -11.67 -0.04
CA VAL A 292 -3.04 -12.04 0.88
C VAL A 292 -4.21 -11.09 0.63
N ILE A 293 -5.09 -11.49 -0.28
CA ILE A 293 -6.17 -10.64 -0.81
C ILE A 293 -7.51 -11.34 -0.61
N PRO A 294 -8.39 -10.83 0.26
CA PRO A 294 -9.73 -11.38 0.42
C PRO A 294 -10.61 -11.01 -0.77
N SER A 295 -11.71 -11.74 -0.98
CA SER A 295 -12.75 -11.32 -1.92
C SER A 295 -13.54 -10.12 -1.38
N ALA A 296 -13.99 -9.22 -2.26
CA ALA A 296 -14.78 -8.05 -1.86
C ALA A 296 -16.26 -8.37 -1.53
N HIS A 297 -16.67 -9.64 -1.59
CA HIS A 297 -18.00 -10.12 -1.22
C HIS A 297 -19.17 -9.29 -1.83
N ARG A 298 -19.19 -9.15 -3.15
CA ARG A 298 -20.22 -8.38 -3.89
C ARG A 298 -21.65 -8.86 -3.61
N GLU A 299 -21.82 -10.11 -3.20
CA GLU A 299 -23.09 -10.70 -2.82
C GLU A 299 -23.79 -10.01 -1.63
N TYR A 300 -23.07 -9.24 -0.80
CA TYR A 300 -23.70 -8.51 0.30
C TYR A 300 -24.41 -7.23 -0.14
N ALA A 301 -23.98 -6.62 -1.25
CA ALA A 301 -24.50 -5.35 -1.73
C ALA A 301 -25.44 -5.51 -2.94
N GLU A 302 -25.27 -6.58 -3.73
CA GLU A 302 -25.98 -6.79 -4.99
C GLU A 302 -26.68 -8.15 -5.03
N ASN A 303 -27.77 -8.25 -5.81
CA ASN A 303 -28.35 -9.57 -6.12
C ASN A 303 -27.43 -10.31 -7.10
N ALA A 304 -26.45 -11.02 -6.54
CA ALA A 304 -25.44 -11.75 -7.31
C ALA A 304 -26.05 -12.83 -8.22
N PHE A 305 -27.23 -13.37 -7.89
CA PHE A 305 -27.89 -14.37 -8.72
C PHE A 305 -28.40 -13.77 -10.04
N ASP A 306 -29.09 -12.62 -9.96
CA ASP A 306 -29.58 -11.91 -11.13
C ASP A 306 -28.42 -11.39 -11.99
N ILE A 307 -27.38 -10.83 -11.36
CA ILE A 307 -26.19 -10.34 -12.05
C ILE A 307 -25.47 -11.48 -12.78
N ARG A 308 -25.29 -12.65 -12.14
CA ARG A 308 -24.65 -13.81 -12.77
C ARG A 308 -25.38 -14.26 -14.05
N GLY A 309 -26.70 -14.14 -14.09
CA GLY A 309 -27.52 -14.53 -15.24
C GLY A 309 -27.54 -13.52 -16.39
N GLY A 310 -27.24 -12.25 -16.13
CA GLY A 310 -27.40 -11.15 -17.10
C GLY A 310 -26.16 -10.31 -17.39
N CYS A 311 -25.11 -10.39 -16.58
CA CYS A 311 -23.90 -9.59 -16.77
C CYS A 311 -23.16 -9.98 -18.06
N GLY A 312 -22.68 -8.99 -18.82
CA GLY A 312 -21.95 -9.18 -20.08
C GLY A 312 -22.80 -9.01 -21.35
N PHE A 313 -24.13 -9.01 -21.23
CA PHE A 313 -25.03 -8.69 -22.35
C PHE A 313 -25.27 -7.19 -22.48
N SER A 314 -24.30 -6.46 -23.04
CA SER A 314 -24.33 -4.98 -23.19
C SER A 314 -25.20 -4.51 -24.37
N PHE A 315 -26.43 -5.01 -24.50
CA PHE A 315 -27.41 -4.49 -25.45
C PHE A 315 -27.97 -3.15 -24.92
N GLY A 316 -27.27 -2.04 -25.20
CA GLY A 316 -27.61 -0.71 -24.65
C GLY A 316 -26.93 -0.40 -23.32
N ASN A 317 -27.53 0.44 -22.47
CA ASN A 317 -26.97 0.87 -21.17
C ASN A 317 -27.32 -0.08 -20.01
N GLY A 318 -27.45 -1.38 -20.26
CA GLY A 318 -27.98 -2.38 -19.31
C GLY A 318 -27.11 -2.66 -18.06
N CYS A 319 -25.97 -1.98 -17.91
CA CYS A 319 -25.14 -2.04 -16.71
C CYS A 319 -25.25 -0.76 -15.84
N SER A 320 -26.03 0.24 -16.28
CA SER A 320 -26.19 1.52 -15.58
C SER A 320 -27.64 2.00 -15.75
N ASP A 321 -28.55 1.35 -15.03
CA ASP A 321 -29.99 1.60 -15.13
C ASP A 321 -30.46 2.82 -14.32
N GLY A 322 -29.51 3.61 -13.76
CA GLY A 322 -29.80 4.72 -12.85
C GLY A 322 -30.50 4.27 -11.56
N ALA A 323 -30.72 5.19 -10.63
CA ALA A 323 -31.42 4.87 -9.37
C ALA A 323 -32.95 4.80 -9.54
N THR A 324 -33.52 5.57 -10.46
CA THR A 324 -34.97 5.71 -10.65
C THR A 324 -35.57 4.60 -11.51
N GLU A 325 -36.76 4.09 -11.16
CA GLU A 325 -37.46 3.07 -11.95
C GLU A 325 -37.85 3.53 -13.36
N THR A 326 -38.09 4.84 -13.51
CA THR A 326 -38.53 5.43 -14.77
C THR A 326 -37.34 5.66 -15.70
N SER A 327 -37.44 5.16 -16.93
CA SER A 327 -36.52 5.43 -18.03
C SER A 327 -37.25 6.18 -19.15
N MET A 328 -36.60 7.18 -19.75
CA MET A 328 -37.18 7.95 -20.87
C MET A 328 -37.51 7.06 -22.09
N PHE A 329 -36.84 5.91 -22.22
CA PHE A 329 -37.00 5.00 -23.34
C PHE A 329 -37.90 3.79 -23.03
N GLY A 330 -38.59 3.79 -21.88
CA GLY A 330 -39.51 2.72 -21.49
C GLY A 330 -38.85 1.36 -21.24
N GLY A 331 -37.52 1.33 -21.06
CA GLY A 331 -36.80 0.11 -20.72
C GLY A 331 -37.21 -0.42 -19.35
N LYS A 332 -37.49 -1.73 -19.26
CA LYS A 332 -37.72 -2.40 -17.98
C LYS A 332 -36.37 -2.64 -17.31
N LYS A 333 -36.20 -2.18 -16.07
CA LYS A 333 -35.07 -2.62 -15.24
C LYS A 333 -35.09 -4.15 -15.10
N PRO A 334 -33.94 -4.84 -15.13
CA PRO A 334 -33.86 -6.22 -14.68
C PRO A 334 -34.45 -6.26 -13.26
N ARG A 335 -35.45 -7.12 -13.05
CA ARG A 335 -36.11 -7.26 -11.75
C ARG A 335 -35.08 -7.72 -10.74
N THR A 336 -34.68 -6.85 -9.81
CA THR A 336 -34.18 -7.30 -8.52
C THR A 336 -35.38 -7.94 -7.83
N ILE A 337 -35.45 -9.27 -7.76
CA ILE A 337 -36.53 -9.92 -7.01
C ILE A 337 -36.30 -9.57 -5.54
N PRO A 338 -37.16 -8.76 -4.88
CA PRO A 338 -37.05 -8.63 -3.44
C PRO A 338 -37.45 -9.98 -2.86
N ILE A 339 -36.49 -10.68 -2.25
CA ILE A 339 -36.84 -11.76 -1.33
C ILE A 339 -37.58 -11.06 -0.19
N LYS A 340 -38.91 -11.08 -0.22
CA LYS A 340 -39.70 -10.79 0.96
C LYS A 340 -39.23 -11.79 2.02
N ALA A 341 -38.48 -11.33 3.01
CA ALA A 341 -38.42 -12.02 4.27
C ALA A 341 -39.86 -12.03 4.80
N THR A 342 -40.55 -13.15 4.61
CA THR A 342 -41.73 -13.46 5.40
C THR A 342 -41.29 -13.50 6.85
N VAL A 343 -42.01 -12.70 7.65
CA VAL A 343 -41.89 -12.46 9.10
C VAL A 343 -41.50 -13.70 9.88
#